data_AF-A0A1F2QQI3-F1
#
_entry.id   AF-A0A1F2QQI3-F1
#
_cell.length_a   1.000
_cell.length_b   1.000
_cell.length_c   1.000
_cell.angle_alpha   90.00
_cell.angle_beta   90.00
_cell.angle_gamma   90.00
#
_symmetry.space_group_name_H-M   'P 1'
#
loop_
_entity.id
_entity.type
_entity.pdbx_description
1 polymer ?
#
loop_
_entity_poly.entity_id
_entity_poly.type
_entity_poly.pdbx_seq_one_letter_code
_entity_poly.pdbx_strand_id
1 'polypeptide(L)'
;MPRRRAAPAPESGAPVRPPWLRELAAGYLTVFPRVSPERRRGLQGFSFHRRRGRERAGIFVGFLTGPAPECAVFAFVEPAGGALHKRLVSGPKSLFQETYGFVTKYTARPPRFALHDEAAAALVRSVLLAAFSRSEREKHARNFFMETLALLQRTGLPEKLARALD
;
A
#
# COMPACT_ATOMS: atom_id res chain seq x y z
N MET A 1 24.06 22.12 -40.07
CA MET A 1 23.65 21.97 -38.66
C MET A 1 22.67 20.81 -38.55
N PRO A 2 23.09 19.61 -38.08
CA PRO A 2 22.17 18.48 -37.96
C PRO A 2 21.24 18.71 -36.76
N ARG A 3 19.93 18.66 -37.00
CA ARG A 3 18.89 18.72 -35.96
C ARG A 3 19.10 17.55 -34.99
N ARG A 4 19.53 17.82 -33.75
CA ARG A 4 19.47 16.87 -32.65
C ARG A 4 18.02 16.38 -32.54
N ARG A 5 17.78 15.10 -32.86
CA ARG A 5 16.53 14.44 -32.50
C ARG A 5 16.41 14.52 -30.97
N ALA A 6 15.33 15.13 -30.49
CA ALA A 6 14.96 15.05 -29.09
C ALA A 6 14.89 13.57 -28.70
N ALA A 7 15.52 13.23 -27.57
CA ALA A 7 15.38 11.90 -26.99
C ALA A 7 13.88 11.60 -26.80
N PRO A 8 13.41 10.38 -27.07
CA PRO A 8 12.02 10.04 -26.80
C PRO A 8 11.72 10.30 -25.33
N ALA A 9 10.58 10.94 -25.06
CA ALA A 9 10.06 11.08 -23.71
C ALA A 9 9.97 9.68 -23.07
N PRO A 10 10.27 9.52 -21.76
CA PRO A 10 10.12 8.24 -21.09
C PRO A 10 8.67 7.78 -21.26
N GLU A 11 8.45 6.76 -22.09
CA GLU A 11 7.14 6.12 -22.25
C GLU A 11 6.64 5.75 -20.86
N SER A 12 5.47 6.26 -20.49
CA SER A 12 4.92 6.11 -19.14
C SER A 12 4.60 4.62 -18.88
N GLY A 13 5.59 3.89 -18.36
CA GLY A 13 5.52 2.46 -18.07
C GLY A 13 4.79 2.13 -16.77
N ALA A 14 3.81 2.93 -16.36
CA ALA A 14 2.96 2.60 -15.22
C ALA A 14 2.15 1.34 -15.60
N PRO A 15 2.21 0.26 -14.80
CA PRO A 15 1.44 -0.93 -15.10
C PRO A 15 -0.05 -0.62 -15.03
N VAL A 16 -0.76 -0.95 -16.11
CA VAL A 16 -2.23 -1.04 -16.14
C VAL A 16 -2.68 -1.85 -14.94
N ARG A 17 -3.65 -1.34 -14.15
CA ARG A 17 -4.28 -2.03 -13.01
C ARG A 17 -4.54 -3.52 -13.37
N PRO A 18 -3.69 -4.46 -12.94
CA PRO A 18 -3.76 -5.82 -13.44
C PRO A 18 -5.00 -6.49 -12.87
N PRO A 19 -5.74 -7.30 -13.66
CA PRO A 19 -6.90 -8.04 -13.16
C PRO A 19 -6.57 -8.90 -11.93
N TRP A 20 -5.41 -9.56 -11.95
CA TRP A 20 -4.95 -10.44 -10.85
C TRP A 20 -4.74 -9.72 -9.52
N LEU A 21 -4.51 -8.40 -9.52
CA LEU A 21 -4.17 -7.67 -8.29
C LEU A 21 -5.33 -7.70 -7.29
N ARG A 22 -6.56 -7.55 -7.79
CA ARG A 22 -7.75 -7.56 -6.94
C ARG A 22 -7.96 -8.93 -6.32
N GLU A 23 -7.88 -9.98 -7.13
CA GLU A 23 -8.09 -11.37 -6.71
C GLU A 23 -7.05 -11.78 -5.68
N LEU A 24 -5.78 -11.48 -5.96
CA LEU A 24 -4.68 -11.71 -5.04
C LEU A 24 -4.93 -11.00 -3.71
N ALA A 25 -5.21 -9.69 -3.72
CA ALA A 25 -5.44 -8.94 -2.49
C ALA A 25 -6.69 -9.41 -1.72
N ALA A 26 -7.76 -9.78 -2.42
CA ALA A 26 -8.98 -10.30 -1.81
C ALA A 26 -8.75 -11.59 -1.02
N GLY A 27 -7.82 -12.44 -1.46
CA GLY A 27 -7.42 -13.65 -0.73
C GLY A 27 -6.78 -13.37 0.64
N TYR A 28 -6.15 -12.20 0.82
CA TYR A 28 -5.52 -11.80 2.09
C TYR A 28 -6.35 -10.81 2.90
N LEU A 29 -7.35 -10.15 2.32
CA LEU A 29 -8.05 -9.01 2.93
C LEU A 29 -9.55 -9.26 3.09
N THR A 30 -9.91 -10.52 3.37
CA THR A 30 -11.29 -11.04 3.43
C THR A 30 -12.17 -10.37 4.49
N VAL A 31 -11.55 -9.81 5.54
CA VAL A 31 -12.25 -9.15 6.66
C VAL A 31 -12.84 -7.78 6.30
N PHE A 32 -12.43 -7.19 5.17
CA PHE A 32 -12.93 -5.89 4.74
C PHE A 32 -14.12 -6.05 3.80
N PRO A 33 -15.33 -5.58 4.18
CA PRO A 33 -16.53 -5.79 3.38
C PRO A 33 -16.60 -4.87 2.15
N ARG A 34 -15.83 -3.78 2.11
CA ARG A 34 -15.85 -2.80 1.03
C ARG A 34 -14.52 -2.77 0.29
N VAL A 35 -14.61 -2.80 -1.04
CA VAL A 35 -13.47 -2.64 -1.94
C VAL A 35 -13.75 -1.48 -2.88
N SER A 36 -12.90 -0.46 -2.87
CA SER A 36 -13.01 0.70 -3.76
C SER A 36 -11.84 0.72 -4.74
N PRO A 37 -12.08 0.89 -6.06
CA PRO A 37 -11.01 1.13 -7.00
C PRO A 37 -10.45 2.55 -6.80
N GLU A 38 -9.13 2.68 -6.74
CA GLU A 38 -8.43 3.96 -6.68
C GLU A 38 -7.76 4.25 -8.02
N ARG A 39 -7.96 5.47 -8.55
CA ARG A 39 -7.36 5.97 -9.80
C ARG A 39 -6.96 7.44 -9.73
N ARG A 40 -6.91 8.03 -8.53
CA ARG A 40 -6.76 9.48 -8.33
C ARG A 40 -5.45 9.77 -7.60
N ARG A 41 -4.94 11.00 -7.76
CA ARG A 41 -3.78 11.52 -7.01
C ARG A 41 -2.53 10.65 -7.11
N GLY A 42 -2.25 10.11 -8.30
CA GLY A 42 -1.08 9.26 -8.49
C GLY A 42 -1.21 7.87 -7.89
N LEU A 43 -2.42 7.40 -7.57
CA LEU A 43 -2.67 6.01 -7.12
C LEU A 43 -3.47 5.25 -8.16
N GLN A 44 -3.07 4.00 -8.41
CA GLN A 44 -3.82 3.05 -9.22
C GLN A 44 -3.88 1.69 -8.52
N GLY A 45 -5.06 1.30 -8.01
CA GLY A 45 -5.19 0.08 -7.21
C GLY A 45 -6.56 -0.11 -6.59
N PHE A 46 -6.58 -0.74 -5.41
CA PHE A 46 -7.78 -1.07 -4.66
C PHE A 46 -7.59 -0.77 -3.18
N SER A 47 -8.61 -0.17 -2.56
CA SER A 47 -8.70 0.06 -1.11
C SER A 47 -9.73 -0.87 -0.49
N PHE A 48 -9.26 -1.81 0.31
CA PHE A 48 -10.06 -2.72 1.13
C PHE A 48 -10.27 -2.09 2.50
N HIS A 49 -11.51 -1.83 2.89
CA HIS A 49 -11.75 -1.01 4.09
C HIS A 49 -13.10 -1.27 4.77
N ARG A 50 -13.21 -0.76 5.99
CA ARG A 50 -14.47 -0.53 6.70
C ARG A 50 -14.65 0.96 6.96
N ARG A 51 -15.89 1.37 7.22
CA ARG A 51 -16.24 2.76 7.52
C ARG A 51 -17.29 2.80 8.64
N ARG A 52 -17.13 3.71 9.59
CA ARG A 52 -18.11 4.03 10.64
C ARG A 52 -18.27 5.56 10.70
N GLY A 53 -19.44 6.07 10.31
CA GLY A 53 -19.67 7.50 10.21
C GLY A 53 -18.69 8.20 9.26
N ARG A 54 -17.84 9.08 9.80
CA ARG A 54 -16.78 9.80 9.06
C ARG A 54 -15.43 9.09 9.08
N GLU A 55 -15.26 8.08 9.92
CA GLU A 55 -14.00 7.36 10.07
C GLU A 55 -13.93 6.18 9.09
N ARG A 56 -12.75 5.96 8.52
CA ARG A 56 -12.47 4.87 7.56
C ARG A 56 -11.08 4.32 7.84
N ALA A 57 -10.93 3.00 7.83
CA ALA A 57 -9.62 2.37 7.95
C ALA A 57 -9.58 1.11 7.10
N GLY A 58 -8.38 0.78 6.62
CA GLY A 58 -8.22 -0.28 5.66
C GLY A 58 -6.80 -0.41 5.13
N ILE A 59 -6.68 -1.15 4.03
CA ILE A 59 -5.43 -1.39 3.33
C ILE A 59 -5.62 -1.07 1.84
N PHE A 60 -4.71 -0.26 1.32
CA PHE A 60 -4.54 -0.05 -0.11
C PHE A 60 -3.52 -1.03 -0.67
N VAL A 61 -3.80 -1.54 -1.87
CA VAL A 61 -2.89 -2.37 -2.66
C VAL A 61 -2.91 -1.86 -4.11
N GLY A 62 -1.74 -1.48 -4.62
CA GLY A 62 -1.64 -1.02 -6.00
C GLY A 62 -0.33 -0.34 -6.32
N PHE A 63 -0.39 0.63 -7.21
CA PHE A 63 0.76 1.31 -7.76
C PHE A 63 0.68 2.80 -7.49
N LEU A 64 1.84 3.40 -7.18
CA LEU A 64 2.03 4.84 -7.28
C LEU A 64 2.36 5.14 -8.73
N THR A 65 1.48 5.87 -9.40
CA THR A 65 1.62 6.31 -10.79
C THR A 65 2.31 7.67 -10.81
N GLY A 66 3.59 7.66 -11.14
CA GLY A 66 4.42 8.84 -11.35
C GLY A 66 5.52 8.54 -12.37
N PRO A 67 6.50 9.44 -12.56
CA PRO A 67 7.61 9.24 -13.50
C PRO A 67 8.40 7.95 -13.24
N ALA A 68 8.46 7.52 -11.97
CA ALA A 68 9.00 6.24 -11.56
C ALA A 68 7.88 5.45 -10.84
N PRO A 69 7.20 4.51 -11.52
CA PRO A 69 6.11 3.78 -10.90
C PRO A 69 6.61 2.86 -9.80
N GLU A 70 5.88 2.82 -8.69
CA GLU A 70 6.16 1.96 -7.54
C GLU A 70 5.02 0.98 -7.30
N CYS A 71 5.32 -0.24 -6.90
CA CYS A 71 4.34 -1.05 -6.16
C CYS A 71 4.21 -0.47 -4.75
N ALA A 72 2.99 -0.38 -4.24
CA ALA A 72 2.71 0.15 -2.92
C ALA A 72 1.61 -0.64 -2.21
N VAL A 73 1.85 -0.94 -0.94
CA VAL A 73 0.83 -1.40 0.00
C VAL A 73 0.90 -0.47 1.20
N PHE A 74 -0.25 0.04 1.64
CA PHE A 74 -0.29 0.78 2.89
C PHE A 74 -1.56 0.51 3.68
N ALA A 75 -1.41 0.44 5.00
CA ALA A 75 -2.54 0.50 5.92
C ALA A 75 -2.84 1.97 6.24
N PHE A 76 -4.12 2.31 6.28
CA PHE A 76 -4.57 3.68 6.49
C PHE A 76 -5.67 3.81 7.54
N VAL A 77 -5.73 4.98 8.16
CA VAL A 77 -6.81 5.44 9.05
C VAL A 77 -7.13 6.90 8.72
N GLU A 78 -8.39 7.16 8.38
CA GLU A 78 -8.91 8.47 7.98
C GLU A 78 -10.04 8.91 8.93
N PRO A 79 -10.14 10.21 9.25
CA PRO A 79 -9.18 11.27 8.91
C PRO A 79 -7.90 11.18 9.75
N ALA A 80 -6.77 11.61 9.17
CA ALA A 80 -5.52 11.79 9.92
C ALA A 80 -5.73 12.80 11.07
N GLY A 81 -5.14 12.52 12.23
CA GLY A 81 -5.29 13.34 13.44
C GLY A 81 -6.65 13.19 14.15
N GLY A 82 -7.59 12.42 13.59
CA GLY A 82 -8.86 12.10 14.24
C GLY A 82 -8.71 11.20 15.46
N ALA A 83 -9.79 11.00 16.23
CA ALA A 83 -9.76 10.19 17.45
C ALA A 83 -9.34 8.74 17.18
N LEU A 84 -9.90 8.10 16.16
CA LEU A 84 -9.49 6.75 15.75
C LEU A 84 -8.03 6.69 15.29
N HIS A 85 -7.59 7.66 14.48
CA HIS A 85 -6.20 7.74 14.01
C HIS A 85 -5.23 7.90 15.18
N LYS A 86 -5.50 8.81 16.13
CA LYS A 86 -4.69 8.96 17.35
C LYS A 86 -4.62 7.67 18.16
N ARG A 87 -5.75 6.96 18.32
CA ARG A 87 -5.78 5.70 19.07
C ARG A 87 -5.01 4.57 18.38
N LEU A 88 -5.14 4.44 17.07
CA LEU A 88 -4.57 3.31 16.32
C LEU A 88 -3.16 3.56 15.79
N VAL A 89 -2.77 4.83 15.61
CA VAL A 89 -1.53 5.21 14.92
C VAL A 89 -0.55 5.95 15.84
N SER A 90 -0.90 7.13 16.32
CA SER A 90 0.08 8.01 17.01
C SER A 90 0.13 7.85 18.53
N GLY A 91 -0.84 7.15 19.13
CA GLY A 91 -0.86 6.88 20.57
C GLY A 91 0.29 5.97 21.03
N PRO A 92 0.62 5.98 22.34
CA PRO A 92 1.65 5.10 22.88
C PRO A 92 1.23 3.64 22.75
N LYS A 93 2.13 2.79 22.24
CA LYS A 93 1.86 1.35 21.98
C LYS A 93 0.62 1.16 21.10
N SER A 94 0.43 2.05 20.13
CA SER A 94 -0.66 1.94 19.18
C SER A 94 -0.52 0.66 18.35
N LEU A 95 -1.64 0.23 17.77
CA LEU A 95 -1.66 -0.92 16.86
C LEU A 95 -0.59 -0.79 15.76
N PHE A 96 -0.44 0.39 15.16
CA PHE A 96 0.53 0.58 14.07
C PHE A 96 1.96 0.59 14.57
N GLN A 97 2.24 1.12 15.77
CA GLN A 97 3.58 1.05 16.38
C GLN A 97 4.00 -0.41 16.66
N GLU A 98 3.09 -1.20 17.25
CA GLU A 98 3.34 -2.62 17.52
C GLU A 98 3.54 -3.41 16.23
N THR A 99 2.66 -3.21 15.25
CA THR A 99 2.78 -3.85 13.94
C THR A 99 4.09 -3.47 13.26
N TYR A 100 4.48 -2.19 13.28
CA TYR A 100 5.74 -1.71 12.72
C TYR A 100 6.95 -2.39 13.36
N GLY A 101 6.98 -2.46 14.70
CA GLY A 101 8.03 -3.13 15.46
C GLY A 101 8.12 -4.63 15.15
N PHE A 102 7.02 -5.28 14.77
CA PHE A 102 7.04 -6.66 14.29
C PHE A 102 7.59 -6.76 12.86
N VAL A 103 7.01 -6.04 11.89
CA VAL A 103 7.34 -6.21 10.46
C VAL A 103 8.75 -5.75 10.12
N THR A 104 9.32 -4.80 10.86
CA THR A 104 10.70 -4.33 10.62
C THR A 104 11.74 -5.44 10.84
N LYS A 105 11.47 -6.39 11.75
CA LYS A 105 12.33 -7.57 11.99
C LYS A 105 12.39 -8.49 10.78
N TYR A 106 11.32 -8.56 10.00
CA TYR A 106 11.22 -9.39 8.79
C TYR A 106 11.59 -8.65 7.51
N THR A 107 11.77 -7.33 7.58
CA THR A 107 12.11 -6.46 6.45
C THR A 107 13.43 -5.74 6.68
N ALA A 108 14.43 -6.46 7.20
CA ALA A 108 15.76 -5.93 7.45
C ALA A 108 16.45 -5.39 6.18
N ARG A 109 16.16 -5.99 5.02
CA ARG A 109 16.61 -5.54 3.70
C ARG A 109 15.47 -4.80 2.97
N PRO A 110 15.78 -3.78 2.15
CA PRO A 110 14.78 -3.14 1.30
C PRO A 110 14.03 -4.15 0.41
N PRO A 111 12.74 -3.90 0.09
CA PRO A 111 11.92 -2.76 0.53
C PRO A 111 11.40 -2.93 1.97
N ARG A 112 11.54 -1.88 2.78
CA ARG A 112 11.14 -1.84 4.20
C ARG A 112 9.77 -1.20 4.37
N PHE A 113 9.12 -1.51 5.49
CA PHE A 113 8.00 -0.69 5.95
C PHE A 113 8.51 0.65 6.48
N ALA A 114 7.70 1.69 6.32
CA ALA A 114 7.84 3.00 6.94
C ALA A 114 6.56 3.29 7.74
N LEU A 115 6.73 3.89 8.92
CA LEU A 115 5.64 4.34 9.78
C LEU A 115 5.55 5.87 9.70
N HIS A 116 4.36 6.40 9.42
CA HIS A 116 4.03 7.81 9.34
C HIS A 116 2.87 8.10 10.29
N ASP A 117 3.18 8.62 11.46
CA ASP A 117 2.21 8.82 12.54
C ASP A 117 1.31 10.04 12.37
N GLU A 118 1.66 10.96 11.47
CA GLU A 118 0.85 12.14 11.13
C GLU A 118 0.00 11.97 9.85
N ALA A 119 0.27 10.91 9.06
CA ALA A 119 -0.40 10.69 7.77
C ALA A 119 -1.58 9.72 7.89
N ALA A 120 -2.54 9.82 6.98
CA ALA A 120 -3.62 8.83 6.88
C ALA A 120 -3.08 7.47 6.45
N ALA A 121 -2.19 7.43 5.46
CA ALA A 121 -1.43 6.25 5.06
C ALA A 121 -0.27 6.04 6.04
N ALA A 122 -0.56 5.37 7.14
CA ALA A 122 0.32 5.35 8.30
C ALA A 122 1.39 4.26 8.26
N LEU A 123 1.12 3.09 7.68
CA LEU A 123 2.12 2.03 7.54
C LEU A 123 2.27 1.68 6.06
N VAL A 124 3.40 2.06 5.47
CA VAL A 124 3.62 2.02 4.03
C VAL A 124 4.79 1.10 3.71
N ARG A 125 4.65 0.27 2.67
CA ARG A 125 5.78 -0.40 2.01
C ARG A 125 5.65 -0.15 0.52
N SER A 126 6.75 0.26 -0.12
CA SER A 126 6.79 0.43 -1.57
C SER A 126 8.10 -0.02 -2.18
N VAL A 127 8.11 -0.28 -3.48
CA VAL A 127 9.31 -0.58 -4.26
C VAL A 127 9.21 -0.03 -5.68
N LEU A 128 10.29 0.61 -6.13
CA LEU A 128 10.42 1.12 -7.49
C LEU A 128 10.46 -0.03 -8.49
N LEU A 129 9.56 0.00 -9.47
CA LEU A 129 9.58 -0.96 -10.58
C LEU A 129 10.70 -0.68 -11.58
N ALA A 130 11.24 0.54 -11.58
CA ALA A 130 12.38 0.91 -12.43
C ALA A 130 13.66 0.12 -12.10
N ALA A 131 13.75 -0.47 -10.91
CA ALA A 131 14.86 -1.35 -10.53
C ALA A 131 14.85 -2.70 -11.26
N PHE A 132 13.76 -3.05 -11.95
CA PHE A 132 13.59 -4.33 -12.63
C PHE A 132 13.43 -4.16 -14.15
N SER A 133 13.91 -5.16 -14.89
CA SER A 133 13.70 -5.22 -16.33
C SER A 133 12.21 -5.30 -16.68
N ARG A 134 11.81 -4.79 -17.85
CA ARG A 134 10.39 -4.73 -18.26
C ARG A 134 9.72 -6.11 -18.26
N SER A 135 10.45 -7.15 -18.68
CA SER A 135 9.98 -8.54 -18.70
C SER A 135 9.77 -9.13 -17.30
N GLU A 136 10.43 -8.59 -16.27
CA GLU A 136 10.36 -9.13 -14.91
C GLU A 136 9.46 -8.32 -13.97
N ARG A 137 9.08 -7.09 -14.34
CA ARG A 137 8.28 -6.18 -13.49
C ARG A 137 7.01 -6.83 -12.94
N GLU A 138 6.26 -7.58 -13.75
CA GLU A 138 5.03 -8.22 -13.28
C GLU A 138 5.31 -9.30 -12.23
N LYS A 139 6.32 -10.14 -12.45
CA LYS A 139 6.75 -11.17 -11.50
C LYS A 139 7.17 -10.53 -10.18
N HIS A 140 7.98 -9.48 -10.22
CA HIS A 140 8.41 -8.76 -9.01
C HIS A 140 7.26 -8.06 -8.30
N ALA A 141 6.33 -7.46 -9.05
CA ALA A 141 5.12 -6.86 -8.48
C ALA A 141 4.28 -7.90 -7.74
N ARG A 142 4.02 -9.07 -8.35
CA ARG A 142 3.28 -10.17 -7.71
C ARG A 142 3.95 -10.61 -6.43
N ASN A 143 5.25 -10.89 -6.47
CA ASN A 143 6.01 -11.32 -5.28
C ASN A 143 5.96 -10.25 -4.18
N PHE A 144 6.17 -8.99 -4.54
CA PHE A 144 6.07 -7.87 -3.61
C PHE A 144 4.70 -7.83 -2.91
N PHE A 145 3.60 -7.92 -3.65
CA PHE A 145 2.27 -7.87 -3.05
C PHE A 145 1.98 -9.09 -2.18
N MET A 146 2.32 -10.31 -2.64
CA MET A 146 2.12 -11.53 -1.85
C MET A 146 2.89 -11.48 -0.53
N GLU A 147 4.19 -11.17 -0.58
CA GLU A 147 5.03 -11.10 0.61
C GLU A 147 4.53 -10.03 1.59
N THR A 148 4.17 -8.85 1.06
CA THR A 148 3.71 -7.74 1.90
C THR A 148 2.38 -8.08 2.58
N LEU A 149 1.42 -8.63 1.84
CA LEU A 149 0.12 -9.00 2.39
C LEU A 149 0.23 -10.16 3.38
N ALA A 150 1.07 -11.16 3.10
CA ALA A 150 1.35 -12.26 4.02
C ALA A 150 1.95 -11.75 5.35
N LEU A 151 2.87 -10.79 5.30
CA LEU A 151 3.43 -10.17 6.50
C LEU A 151 2.38 -9.41 7.31
N LEU A 152 1.52 -8.63 6.64
CA LEU A 152 0.44 -7.91 7.33
C LEU A 152 -0.56 -8.87 7.98
N GLN A 153 -0.95 -9.95 7.28
CA GLN A 153 -1.80 -11.01 7.82
C GLN A 153 -1.19 -11.67 9.06
N ARG A 154 0.12 -11.97 9.05
CA ARG A 154 0.83 -12.53 10.21
C ARG A 154 0.81 -11.63 11.46
N THR A 155 0.61 -10.32 11.29
CA THR A 155 0.50 -9.38 12.43
C THR A 155 -0.92 -9.29 13.00
N GLY A 156 -1.92 -9.85 12.30
CA GLY A 156 -3.33 -9.66 12.58
C GLY A 156 -3.82 -8.22 12.36
N LEU A 157 -3.04 -7.38 11.66
CA LEU A 157 -3.40 -5.98 11.41
C LEU A 157 -4.75 -5.86 10.69
N PRO A 158 -5.05 -6.61 9.60
CA PRO A 158 -6.33 -6.49 8.92
C PRO A 158 -7.53 -6.73 9.86
N GLU A 159 -7.47 -7.78 10.67
CA GLU A 159 -8.53 -8.19 11.60
C GLU A 159 -8.73 -7.13 12.70
N LYS A 160 -7.63 -6.66 13.29
CA LYS A 160 -7.65 -5.63 14.34
C LYS A 160 -8.17 -4.29 13.81
N LEU A 161 -7.77 -3.91 12.58
CA LEU A 161 -8.29 -2.73 11.89
C LEU A 161 -9.79 -2.83 11.62
N ALA A 162 -10.24 -3.97 11.10
CA ALA A 162 -11.66 -4.19 10.81
C ALA A 162 -12.50 -4.09 12.09
N ARG A 163 -12.05 -4.72 13.19
CA ARG A 163 -12.73 -4.68 14.50
C ARG A 163 -12.75 -3.30 15.14
N ALA A 164 -11.74 -2.47 14.90
CA ALA A 164 -11.68 -1.12 15.47
C ALA A 164 -12.79 -0.19 14.93
N LEU A 165 -13.46 -0.59 13.85
CA LEU A 165 -14.55 0.11 13.18
C LEU A 165 -15.88 -0.66 13.19
N ASP A 166 -15.96 -1.81 13.86
CA ASP A 166 -17.24 -2.42 14.24
C ASP A 166 -18.00 -1.50 15.23
#